data_AF-A0A844D9I1-F1
#
_entry.id   AF-A0A844D9I1-F1
#
_cell.length_a   1.000
_cell.length_b   1.000
_cell.length_c   1.000
_cell.angle_alpha   90.00
_cell.angle_beta   90.00
_cell.angle_gamma   90.00
#
_symmetry.space_group_name_H-M   'P 1'
#
loop_
_entity.id
_entity.type
_entity.pdbx_description
1 polymer ?
#
loop_
_entity_poly.entity_id
_entity_poly.type
_entity_poly.pdbx_seq_one_letter_code
_entity_poly.pdbx_strand_id
1 'polypeptide(L)'
;MSTFDPLTGVADRPGFREGLRGALQRSQRAGAQVALVLINLDAFQAINDLHGQDCGDALLREIAHRLQHLARASELVARLGADEFGIVCEQVAAPTDLAALAERIMGAVRTPVGVGEVTITVTASIGIAATSDAVAGDSSDELLRFAKTAMQAARQTGGDGWQFFNPQMHERALHRMDLAHGLQLALEREELAPRFQPIVEAGSGRIVGAELLLRWFPQQGEISPVEFIPIAEASGSVIAIGAWVFRQACLAERDWHRRWGETAPYVSVNVSVRQLDDPALAEVFADILRDTGADPDRLLLEITESMLMVDIDAKLRVLDRLAGMGLRMAMDDFGTGYSSLAQLARLPVDVLKIDRSFIQDIAESGESRAVVEAVVGLGRALGLKLVAEGVETAAQQLELCGYGCDLIQGYYFYRPMPADQMVEAVERQTALVEPSKATGLYFLLYVSEAVAPLSPQQLDQLLHRTRVNNAKAGITGCLLHENGRFMQMLEGERNAVLETFERIRSNHMHTGVRVVMKAPARRRIFTHWSMLLPDDTAARRDGPDFQGWQAQPMEFDVLAEDARVCYAFITACVPDVKH
;
A
#
# COMPACT_ATOMS: atom_id res chain seq x y z
N MET A 1 -1.26 23.49 -50.24
CA MET A 1 0.18 23.15 -50.20
C MET A 1 0.27 21.70 -49.74
N SER A 2 1.20 20.91 -50.29
CA SER A 2 1.46 19.56 -49.80
C SER A 2 1.82 19.63 -48.31
N THR A 3 1.43 18.63 -47.52
CA THR A 3 1.82 18.46 -46.11
C THR A 3 2.73 17.23 -45.93
N PHE A 4 3.19 16.66 -47.04
CA PHE A 4 4.01 15.46 -47.11
C PHE A 4 5.25 15.74 -47.95
N ASP A 5 6.38 15.20 -47.50
CA ASP A 5 7.65 15.25 -48.22
C ASP A 5 7.61 14.27 -49.41
N PRO A 6 7.84 14.74 -50.66
CA PRO A 6 7.69 13.91 -51.85
C PRO A 6 8.76 12.81 -51.97
N LEU A 7 9.91 12.95 -51.28
CA LEU A 7 10.97 11.94 -51.33
C LEU A 7 10.67 10.77 -50.40
N THR A 8 10.27 11.08 -49.17
CA THR A 8 10.20 10.10 -48.06
C THR A 8 8.78 9.69 -47.68
N GLY A 9 7.75 10.45 -48.10
CA GLY A 9 6.35 10.15 -47.80
C GLY A 9 5.91 10.46 -46.36
N VAL A 10 6.82 10.89 -45.48
CA VAL A 10 6.48 11.40 -44.14
C VAL A 10 5.99 12.85 -44.21
N ALA A 11 5.51 13.40 -43.10
CA ALA A 11 5.08 14.80 -43.06
C ALA A 11 6.23 15.75 -43.40
N ASP A 12 5.92 16.84 -44.09
CA ASP A 12 6.88 17.92 -44.32
C ASP A 12 6.89 18.93 -43.15
N ARG A 13 7.72 19.96 -43.25
CA ARG A 13 7.85 20.98 -42.19
C ARG A 13 6.53 21.70 -41.84
N PRO A 14 5.71 22.15 -42.82
CA PRO A 14 4.34 22.61 -42.54
C PRO A 14 3.47 21.57 -41.82
N GLY A 15 3.44 20.32 -42.30
CA GLY A 15 2.66 19.23 -41.70
C GLY A 15 3.07 18.94 -40.26
N PHE A 16 4.37 18.95 -39.98
CA PHE A 16 4.92 18.79 -38.63
C PHE A 16 4.51 19.91 -37.68
N ARG A 17 4.58 21.18 -38.11
CA ARG A 17 4.19 22.32 -37.27
C ARG A 17 2.72 22.27 -36.91
N GLU A 18 1.87 21.86 -37.86
CA GLU A 18 0.43 21.71 -37.61
C GLU A 18 0.15 20.52 -36.67
N GLY A 19 0.80 19.38 -36.90
CA GLY A 19 0.70 18.22 -36.03
C GLY A 19 1.13 18.50 -34.60
N LEU A 20 2.26 19.20 -34.42
CA LEU A 20 2.75 19.61 -33.11
C LEU A 20 1.78 20.55 -32.38
N ARG A 21 1.20 21.54 -33.08
CA ARG A 21 0.17 22.41 -32.49
C ARG A 21 -1.05 21.62 -32.06
N GLY A 22 -1.51 20.68 -32.88
CA GLY A 22 -2.62 19.79 -32.55
C GLY A 22 -2.33 18.93 -31.31
N ALA A 23 -1.13 18.35 -31.23
CA ALA A 23 -0.67 17.56 -30.10
C ALA A 23 -0.66 18.38 -28.80
N LEU A 24 -0.09 19.60 -28.83
CA LEU A 24 -0.07 20.50 -27.67
C LEU A 24 -1.48 20.85 -27.18
N GLN A 25 -2.41 21.13 -28.09
CA GLN A 25 -3.82 21.42 -27.74
C GLN A 25 -4.52 20.21 -27.11
N ARG A 26 -4.28 19.00 -27.61
CA ARG A 26 -4.82 17.76 -27.02
C ARG A 26 -4.24 17.51 -25.63
N SER A 27 -2.93 17.68 -25.49
CA SER A 27 -2.21 17.48 -24.23
C SER A 27 -2.72 18.36 -23.12
N GLN A 28 -2.98 19.64 -23.41
CA GLN A 28 -3.52 20.60 -22.45
C GLN A 28 -4.88 20.19 -21.89
N ARG A 29 -5.73 19.54 -22.70
CA ARG A 29 -7.03 19.03 -22.26
C ARG A 29 -6.93 17.74 -21.45
N ALA A 30 -5.94 16.90 -21.76
CA ALA A 30 -5.73 15.60 -21.14
C ALA A 30 -4.82 15.66 -19.89
N GLY A 31 -4.17 16.79 -19.62
CA GLY A 31 -3.13 16.88 -18.59
C GLY A 31 -1.89 16.04 -18.89
N ALA A 32 -1.68 15.65 -20.16
CA ALA A 32 -0.57 14.82 -20.58
C ALA A 32 0.65 15.68 -20.99
N GLN A 33 1.81 15.05 -21.18
CA GLN A 33 2.99 15.70 -21.76
C GLN A 33 3.16 15.39 -23.25
N VAL A 34 3.67 16.38 -23.99
CA VAL A 34 4.16 16.22 -25.36
C VAL A 34 5.66 16.38 -25.36
N ALA A 35 6.35 15.59 -26.16
CA ALA A 35 7.77 15.76 -26.38
C ALA A 35 8.11 15.78 -27.87
N LEU A 36 9.25 16.39 -28.16
CA LEU A 36 9.81 16.49 -29.47
C LEU A 36 11.17 15.81 -29.51
N VAL A 37 11.33 14.90 -30.45
CA VAL A 37 12.60 14.25 -30.76
C VAL A 37 13.06 14.76 -32.12
N LEU A 38 14.10 15.59 -32.15
CA LEU A 38 14.75 16.02 -33.38
C LEU A 38 15.96 15.16 -33.65
N ILE A 39 16.12 14.76 -34.90
CA ILE A 39 17.14 13.82 -35.35
C ILE A 39 17.86 14.47 -36.52
N ASN A 40 19.18 14.51 -36.50
CA ASN A 40 19.96 14.92 -37.67
C ASN A 40 21.04 13.88 -37.98
N LEU A 41 21.07 13.40 -39.22
CA LEU A 41 22.06 12.43 -39.68
C LEU A 41 23.45 13.07 -39.70
N ASP A 42 24.41 12.40 -39.08
CA ASP A 42 25.76 12.92 -38.99
C ASP A 42 26.51 12.69 -40.31
N ALA A 43 27.30 13.69 -40.73
CA ALA A 43 28.09 13.65 -41.96
C ALA A 43 27.31 13.33 -43.26
N PHE A 44 25.98 13.58 -43.31
CA PHE A 44 25.17 13.30 -44.49
C PHE A 44 25.66 13.99 -45.77
N GLN A 45 26.16 15.23 -45.67
CA GLN A 45 26.74 15.93 -46.81
C GLN A 45 27.94 15.18 -47.41
N ALA A 46 28.79 14.57 -46.57
CA ALA A 46 29.94 13.79 -47.05
C ALA A 46 29.51 12.54 -47.81
N ILE A 47 28.36 11.95 -47.45
CA ILE A 47 27.76 10.82 -48.18
C ILE A 47 27.33 11.27 -49.58
N ASN A 48 26.66 12.42 -49.69
CA ASN A 48 26.28 12.99 -50.99
C ASN A 48 27.49 13.31 -51.85
N ASP A 49 28.54 13.88 -51.25
CA ASP A 49 29.76 14.26 -51.96
C ASP A 49 30.54 13.02 -52.47
N LEU A 50 30.49 11.90 -51.72
CA LEU A 50 31.23 10.68 -52.05
C LEU A 50 30.46 9.72 -52.96
N HIS A 51 29.14 9.58 -52.78
CA HIS A 51 28.31 8.56 -53.42
C HIS A 51 27.20 9.12 -54.31
N GLY A 52 27.06 10.44 -54.40
CA GLY A 52 26.06 11.12 -55.22
C GLY A 52 24.69 11.28 -54.55
N GLN A 53 23.87 12.16 -55.12
CA GLN A 53 22.55 12.53 -54.56
C GLN A 53 21.56 11.38 -54.55
N ASP A 54 21.55 10.52 -55.59
CA ASP A 54 20.66 9.34 -55.63
C ASP A 54 20.89 8.41 -54.42
N CYS A 55 22.14 8.35 -53.96
CA CYS A 55 22.54 7.54 -52.82
C CYS A 55 22.06 8.15 -51.50
N GLY A 56 22.22 9.47 -51.33
CA GLY A 56 21.64 10.19 -50.20
C GLY A 56 20.11 10.11 -50.16
N ASP A 57 19.45 10.18 -51.31
CA ASP A 57 18.00 10.06 -51.43
C ASP A 57 17.50 8.67 -51.03
N ALA A 58 18.21 7.61 -51.44
CA ALA A 58 17.91 6.24 -51.00
C ALA A 58 18.08 6.09 -49.48
N LEU A 59 19.16 6.64 -48.91
CA LEU A 59 19.40 6.67 -47.47
C LEU A 59 18.25 7.37 -46.72
N LEU A 60 17.83 8.55 -47.18
CA LEU A 60 16.75 9.31 -46.55
C LEU A 60 15.41 8.57 -46.56
N ARG A 61 15.08 7.85 -47.65
CA ARG A 61 13.88 7.02 -47.72
C ARG A 61 13.93 5.88 -46.71
N GLU A 62 15.06 5.20 -46.60
CA GLU A 62 15.24 4.09 -45.67
C GLU A 62 15.18 4.57 -44.21
N ILE A 63 15.82 5.69 -43.88
CA ILE A 63 15.74 6.27 -42.53
C ILE A 63 14.29 6.66 -42.20
N ALA A 64 13.59 7.33 -43.12
CA ALA A 64 12.19 7.69 -42.91
C ALA A 64 11.32 6.45 -42.63
N HIS A 65 11.51 5.38 -43.41
CA HIS A 65 10.82 4.10 -43.22
C HIS A 65 11.12 3.50 -41.84
N ARG A 66 12.39 3.45 -41.43
CA ARG A 66 12.78 2.96 -40.09
C ARG A 66 12.16 3.77 -38.96
N LEU A 67 12.15 5.10 -39.07
CA LEU A 67 11.54 5.97 -38.06
C LEU A 67 10.03 5.76 -37.96
N GLN A 68 9.33 5.56 -39.08
CA GLN A 68 7.90 5.25 -39.09
C GLN A 68 7.57 3.92 -38.40
N HIS A 69 8.41 2.89 -38.56
CA HIS A 69 8.24 1.60 -37.87
C HIS A 69 8.54 1.67 -36.38
N LEU A 70 9.42 2.58 -35.96
CA LEU A 70 9.74 2.77 -34.55
C LEU A 70 8.68 3.58 -33.81
N ALA A 71 8.05 4.54 -34.51
CA ALA A 71 7.02 5.41 -33.99
C ALA A 71 5.70 4.68 -33.74
N ARG A 72 4.98 5.07 -32.69
CA ARG A 72 3.63 4.57 -32.40
C ARG A 72 2.62 5.18 -33.38
N ALA A 73 1.44 4.55 -33.52
CA ALA A 73 0.37 5.07 -34.39
C ALA A 73 -0.13 6.47 -33.99
N SER A 74 0.06 6.86 -32.73
CA SER A 74 -0.27 8.19 -32.20
C SER A 74 0.84 9.23 -32.39
N GLU A 75 2.00 8.84 -32.91
CA GLU A 75 3.17 9.71 -33.07
C GLU A 75 3.31 10.18 -34.53
N LEU A 76 3.81 11.40 -34.70
CA LEU A 76 4.00 11.99 -36.03
C LEU A 76 5.48 12.03 -36.38
N VAL A 77 5.87 11.32 -37.45
CA VAL A 77 7.20 11.42 -38.05
C VAL A 77 7.19 12.42 -39.19
N ALA A 78 8.20 13.28 -39.25
CA ALA A 78 8.35 14.29 -40.29
C ALA A 78 9.81 14.48 -40.73
N ARG A 79 9.98 14.99 -41.94
CA ARG A 79 11.25 15.51 -42.44
C ARG A 79 11.21 17.03 -42.48
N LEU A 80 12.12 17.65 -41.73
CA LEU A 80 12.13 19.11 -41.50
C LEU A 80 13.14 19.86 -42.38
N GLY A 81 14.14 19.15 -42.88
CA GLY A 81 15.23 19.69 -43.69
C GLY A 81 15.91 18.61 -44.54
N ALA A 82 17.12 18.89 -45.01
CA ALA A 82 17.87 17.98 -45.88
C ALA A 82 18.12 16.62 -45.21
N ASP A 83 18.67 16.62 -44.00
CA ASP A 83 19.06 15.48 -43.19
C ASP A 83 18.40 15.49 -41.79
N GLU A 84 17.44 16.39 -41.59
CA GLU A 84 16.78 16.63 -40.30
C GLU A 84 15.37 16.01 -40.29
N PHE A 85 15.13 15.13 -39.32
CA PHE A 85 13.84 14.52 -39.04
C PHE A 85 13.32 14.96 -37.67
N GLY A 86 12.01 14.85 -37.47
CA GLY A 86 11.35 15.14 -36.20
C GLY A 86 10.27 14.12 -35.90
N ILE A 87 10.14 13.76 -34.62
CA ILE A 87 9.04 12.94 -34.11
C ILE A 87 8.31 13.72 -33.02
N VAL A 88 6.99 13.84 -33.15
CA VAL A 88 6.10 14.35 -32.10
C VAL A 88 5.59 13.18 -31.29
N CYS A 89 5.96 13.15 -30.01
CA CYS A 89 5.56 12.13 -29.05
C CYS A 89 4.43 12.69 -28.17
N GLU A 90 3.27 12.03 -28.16
CA GLU A 90 2.14 12.37 -27.31
C GLU A 90 2.03 11.40 -26.13
N GLN A 91 1.43 11.84 -25.02
CA GLN A 91 1.20 11.00 -23.83
C GLN A 91 2.50 10.44 -23.22
N VAL A 92 3.53 11.28 -23.14
CA VAL A 92 4.80 10.90 -22.52
C VAL A 92 4.59 10.78 -21.00
N ALA A 93 4.83 9.59 -20.45
CA ALA A 93 4.70 9.33 -19.03
C ALA A 93 5.99 9.64 -18.27
N ALA A 94 7.15 9.27 -18.84
CA ALA A 94 8.44 9.50 -18.22
C ALA A 94 9.55 9.89 -19.22
N PRO A 95 10.58 10.65 -18.80
CA PRO A 95 11.75 10.94 -19.63
C PRO A 95 12.45 9.68 -20.15
N THR A 96 12.40 8.58 -19.41
CA THR A 96 12.97 7.29 -19.83
C THR A 96 12.35 6.73 -21.10
N ASP A 97 11.07 6.98 -21.35
CA ASP A 97 10.39 6.48 -22.55
C ASP A 97 11.01 7.13 -23.81
N LEU A 98 11.33 8.41 -23.70
CA LEU A 98 11.98 9.18 -24.77
C LEU A 98 13.46 8.79 -24.93
N ALA A 99 14.17 8.52 -23.83
CA ALA A 99 15.54 8.01 -23.89
C ALA A 99 15.60 6.63 -24.55
N ALA A 100 14.68 5.72 -24.20
CA ALA A 100 14.57 4.41 -24.83
C ALA A 100 14.18 4.50 -26.32
N LEU A 101 13.30 5.45 -26.68
CA LEU A 101 13.00 5.74 -28.09
C LEU A 101 14.25 6.25 -28.82
N ALA A 102 15.03 7.16 -28.22
CA ALA A 102 16.26 7.67 -28.80
C ALA A 102 17.30 6.56 -29.03
N GLU A 103 17.50 5.66 -28.06
CA GLU A 103 18.37 4.47 -28.23
C GLU A 103 17.92 3.57 -29.37
N ARG A 104 16.61 3.28 -29.46
CA ARG A 104 16.05 2.50 -30.58
C ARG A 104 16.27 3.18 -31.92
N ILE A 105 16.10 4.50 -31.99
CA ILE A 105 16.36 5.29 -33.19
C ILE A 105 17.84 5.20 -33.57
N MET A 106 18.76 5.41 -32.62
CA MET A 106 20.20 5.28 -32.89
C MET A 106 20.56 3.89 -33.42
N GLY A 107 20.05 2.82 -32.79
CA GLY A 107 20.26 1.45 -33.24
C GLY A 107 19.73 1.20 -34.67
N ALA A 108 18.53 1.70 -34.97
CA ALA A 108 17.95 1.58 -36.30
C ALA A 108 18.72 2.41 -37.34
N VAL A 109 19.18 3.61 -37.01
CA VAL A 109 19.97 4.46 -37.92
C VAL A 109 21.33 3.82 -38.21
N ARG A 110 21.99 3.24 -37.20
CA ARG A 110 23.28 2.54 -37.32
C ARG A 110 23.22 1.25 -38.15
N THR A 111 22.03 0.72 -38.41
CA THR A 111 21.89 -0.48 -39.25
C THR A 111 22.34 -0.13 -40.69
N PRO A 112 23.25 -0.91 -41.32
CA PRO A 112 23.73 -0.58 -42.66
C PRO A 112 22.59 -0.47 -43.70
N VAL A 113 22.73 0.44 -44.66
CA VAL A 113 21.79 0.66 -45.77
C VAL A 113 22.47 0.27 -47.07
N GLY A 114 21.92 -0.74 -47.76
CA GLY A 114 22.38 -1.12 -49.10
C GLY A 114 21.77 -0.20 -50.16
N VAL A 115 22.62 0.47 -50.95
CA VAL A 115 22.20 1.28 -52.09
C VAL A 115 22.99 0.85 -53.33
N GLY A 116 22.34 0.06 -54.20
CA GLY A 116 23.02 -0.58 -55.33
C GLY A 116 24.09 -1.57 -54.83
N GLU A 117 25.35 -1.35 -55.20
CA GLU A 117 26.51 -2.15 -54.76
C GLU A 117 27.22 -1.58 -53.52
N VAL A 118 26.80 -0.42 -53.02
CA VAL A 118 27.41 0.25 -51.87
C VAL A 118 26.62 -0.03 -50.59
N THR A 119 27.32 -0.23 -49.48
CA THR A 119 26.71 -0.31 -48.15
C THR A 119 27.14 0.92 -47.34
N ILE A 120 26.17 1.67 -46.84
CA ILE A 120 26.40 2.91 -46.09
C ILE A 120 25.96 2.71 -44.66
N THR A 121 26.80 3.16 -43.73
CA THR A 121 26.46 3.28 -42.32
C THR A 121 26.49 4.76 -41.96
N VAL A 122 25.46 5.24 -41.29
CA VAL A 122 25.35 6.61 -40.81
C VAL A 122 24.99 6.60 -39.33
N THR A 123 25.34 7.66 -38.62
CA THR A 123 24.94 7.88 -37.23
C THR A 123 24.00 9.07 -37.17
N ALA A 124 23.38 9.32 -36.01
CA ALA A 124 22.55 10.49 -35.83
C ALA A 124 22.82 11.16 -34.49
N SER A 125 22.70 12.48 -34.49
CA SER A 125 22.61 13.28 -33.28
C SER A 125 21.15 13.62 -33.01
N ILE A 126 20.70 13.38 -31.78
CA ILE A 126 19.30 13.51 -31.38
C ILE A 126 19.15 14.55 -30.27
N GLY A 127 18.18 15.44 -30.39
CA GLY A 127 17.81 16.39 -29.34
C GLY A 127 16.38 16.20 -28.90
N ILE A 128 16.16 16.18 -27.59
CA ILE A 128 14.87 15.90 -26.98
C ILE A 128 14.44 17.10 -26.13
N ALA A 129 13.19 17.53 -26.29
CA ALA A 129 12.58 18.52 -25.40
C ALA A 129 11.14 18.13 -25.09
N ALA A 130 10.69 18.33 -23.85
CA ALA A 130 9.32 18.05 -23.44
C ALA A 130 8.60 19.33 -23.02
N THR A 131 7.26 19.31 -23.01
CA THR A 131 6.46 20.45 -22.53
C THR A 131 6.72 20.79 -21.07
N SER A 132 7.27 19.87 -20.27
CA SER A 132 7.74 20.15 -18.91
C SER A 132 8.93 21.12 -18.85
N ASP A 133 9.65 21.27 -19.97
CA ASP A 133 10.79 22.20 -20.09
C ASP A 133 10.35 23.62 -20.48
N ALA A 134 9.07 23.80 -20.88
CA ALA A 134 8.52 25.07 -21.32
C ALA A 134 7.69 25.73 -20.21
N VAL A 135 7.72 27.06 -20.16
CA VAL A 135 6.88 27.83 -19.23
C VAL A 135 5.43 27.81 -19.75
N ALA A 136 4.47 27.74 -18.83
CA ALA A 136 3.05 27.68 -19.17
C ALA A 136 2.64 28.82 -20.11
N GLY A 137 2.26 28.46 -21.34
CA GLY A 137 1.77 29.39 -22.37
C GLY A 137 2.61 29.47 -23.64
N ASP A 138 3.78 28.81 -23.71
CA ASP A 138 4.69 29.02 -24.84
C ASP A 138 4.61 28.01 -25.99
N SER A 139 4.86 28.58 -27.17
CA SER A 139 4.49 28.12 -28.50
C SER A 139 5.26 26.88 -28.97
N SER A 140 4.69 26.13 -29.92
CA SER A 140 5.34 25.03 -30.66
C SER A 140 6.78 25.36 -31.15
N ASP A 141 7.09 26.64 -31.34
CA ASP A 141 8.39 27.13 -31.78
C ASP A 141 9.44 27.14 -30.67
N GLU A 142 9.04 27.34 -29.41
CA GLU A 142 9.95 27.23 -28.26
C GLU A 142 10.39 25.78 -28.05
N LEU A 143 9.46 24.82 -28.06
CA LEU A 143 9.79 23.40 -27.91
C LEU A 143 10.74 22.93 -29.04
N LEU A 144 10.49 23.41 -30.27
CA LEU A 144 11.38 23.16 -31.41
C LEU A 144 12.77 23.76 -31.20
N ARG A 145 12.86 24.97 -30.66
CA ARG A 145 14.14 25.62 -30.33
C ARG A 145 14.91 24.82 -29.27
N PHE A 146 14.24 24.36 -28.21
CA PHE A 146 14.85 23.56 -27.15
C PHE A 146 15.39 22.23 -27.66
N ALA A 147 14.59 21.47 -28.41
CA ALA A 147 15.05 20.21 -29.01
C ALA A 147 16.23 20.45 -29.96
N LYS A 148 16.24 21.56 -30.71
CA LYS A 148 17.34 21.91 -31.62
C LYS A 148 18.62 22.26 -30.87
N THR A 149 18.52 23.00 -29.76
CA THR A 149 19.67 23.27 -28.88
C THR A 149 20.25 21.97 -28.31
N ALA A 150 19.40 21.06 -27.85
CA ALA A 150 19.82 19.75 -27.33
C ALA A 150 20.53 18.90 -28.41
N MET A 151 19.98 18.88 -29.62
CA MET A 151 20.57 18.16 -30.76
C MET A 151 21.94 18.74 -31.15
N GLN A 152 22.09 20.07 -31.10
CA GLN A 152 23.38 20.72 -31.33
C GLN A 152 24.40 20.38 -30.24
N ALA A 153 23.97 20.29 -28.98
CA ALA A 153 24.83 19.87 -27.89
C ALA A 153 25.30 18.41 -28.07
N ALA A 154 24.41 17.50 -28.49
CA ALA A 154 24.77 16.12 -28.84
C ALA A 154 25.83 16.05 -29.97
N ARG A 155 25.73 16.92 -30.99
CA ARG A 155 26.74 17.05 -32.05
C ARG A 155 28.09 17.52 -31.51
N GLN A 156 28.08 18.50 -30.62
CA GLN A 156 29.31 19.06 -30.05
C GLN A 156 30.04 18.07 -29.14
N THR A 157 29.33 17.11 -28.56
CA THR A 157 29.91 16.02 -27.75
C THR A 157 30.44 14.84 -28.57
N GLY A 158 30.50 14.95 -29.90
CA GLY A 158 31.07 13.94 -30.80
C GLY A 158 30.08 13.30 -31.79
N GLY A 159 28.80 13.67 -31.73
CA GLY A 159 27.75 13.06 -32.55
C GLY A 159 27.36 11.67 -32.04
N ASP A 160 26.59 10.93 -32.85
CA ASP A 160 26.16 9.55 -32.56
C ASP A 160 25.59 9.34 -31.14
N GLY A 161 24.72 10.26 -30.71
CA GLY A 161 24.21 10.34 -29.35
C GLY A 161 22.93 11.16 -29.25
N TRP A 162 22.34 11.18 -28.05
CA TRP A 162 21.15 11.96 -27.77
C TRP A 162 21.32 12.82 -26.51
N GLN A 163 20.62 13.95 -26.45
CA GLN A 163 20.56 14.79 -25.26
C GLN A 163 19.16 15.35 -25.03
N PHE A 164 18.78 15.51 -23.76
CA PHE A 164 17.64 16.36 -23.40
C PHE A 164 18.09 17.80 -23.34
N PHE A 165 17.18 18.72 -23.65
CA PHE A 165 17.40 20.14 -23.43
C PHE A 165 17.64 20.46 -21.96
N ASN A 166 16.90 19.81 -21.06
CA ASN A 166 17.04 19.96 -19.62
C ASN A 166 18.06 18.96 -19.05
N PRO A 167 19.21 19.43 -18.51
CA PRO A 167 20.24 18.55 -17.97
C PRO A 167 19.74 17.65 -16.83
N GLN A 168 18.82 18.14 -15.99
CA GLN A 168 18.26 17.33 -14.90
C GLN A 168 17.38 16.20 -15.42
N MET A 169 16.66 16.42 -16.53
CA MET A 169 15.91 15.33 -17.19
C MET A 169 16.84 14.33 -17.85
N HIS A 170 17.95 14.79 -18.44
CA HIS A 170 18.97 13.91 -19.01
C HIS A 170 19.56 12.98 -17.95
N GLU A 171 20.03 13.53 -16.83
CA GLU A 171 20.59 12.75 -15.72
C GLU A 171 19.57 11.76 -15.14
N ARG A 172 18.31 12.19 -14.94
CA ARG A 172 17.24 11.30 -14.45
C ARG A 172 16.94 10.16 -15.42
N ALA A 173 16.97 10.42 -16.73
CA ALA A 173 16.73 9.40 -17.74
C ALA A 173 17.85 8.36 -17.75
N LEU A 174 19.11 8.80 -17.75
CA LEU A 174 20.29 7.92 -17.68
C LEU A 174 20.26 7.07 -16.41
N HIS A 175 20.06 7.71 -15.25
CA HIS A 175 19.99 7.02 -13.96
C HIS A 175 18.92 5.93 -13.95
N ARG A 176 17.70 6.22 -14.42
CA ARG A 176 16.63 5.21 -14.50
C ARG A 176 16.93 4.09 -15.49
N MET A 177 17.63 4.36 -16.60
CA MET A 177 18.08 3.31 -17.52
C MET A 177 19.11 2.39 -16.88
N ASP A 178 20.08 2.96 -16.17
CA ASP A 178 21.09 2.21 -15.42
C ASP A 178 20.43 1.33 -14.35
N LEU A 179 19.43 1.86 -13.63
CA LEU A 179 18.65 1.09 -12.67
C LEU A 179 17.86 -0.05 -13.34
N ALA A 180 17.21 0.21 -14.49
CA ALA A 180 16.47 -0.81 -15.21
C ALA A 180 17.38 -1.98 -15.66
N HIS A 181 18.57 -1.65 -16.18
CA HIS A 181 19.56 -2.64 -16.55
C HIS A 181 20.10 -3.40 -15.33
N GLY A 182 20.38 -2.69 -14.23
CA GLY A 182 20.80 -3.28 -12.96
C GLY A 182 19.77 -4.29 -12.43
N LEU A 183 18.49 -3.93 -12.43
CA LEU A 183 17.40 -4.80 -11.96
C LEU A 183 17.26 -6.10 -12.77
N GLN A 184 17.54 -6.08 -14.08
CA GLN A 184 17.53 -7.29 -14.89
C GLN A 184 18.59 -8.30 -14.44
N LEU A 185 19.71 -7.81 -13.91
CA LEU A 185 20.83 -8.64 -13.43
C LEU A 185 20.81 -8.86 -11.91
N ALA A 186 19.98 -8.12 -11.17
CA ALA A 186 19.99 -8.11 -9.70
C ALA A 186 19.71 -9.49 -9.08
N LEU A 187 18.85 -10.30 -9.72
CA LEU A 187 18.60 -11.68 -9.30
C LEU A 187 19.83 -12.57 -9.48
N GLU A 188 20.51 -12.49 -10.63
CA GLU A 188 21.71 -13.28 -10.92
C GLU A 188 22.90 -12.87 -10.05
N ARG A 189 22.94 -11.59 -9.64
CA ARG A 189 23.98 -11.01 -8.80
C ARG A 189 23.71 -11.13 -7.30
N GLU A 190 22.59 -11.73 -6.91
CA GLU A 190 22.16 -11.87 -5.49
C GLU A 190 22.08 -10.51 -4.75
N GLU A 191 21.71 -9.45 -5.47
CA GLU A 191 21.63 -8.09 -4.90
C GLU A 191 20.28 -7.80 -4.22
N LEU A 192 19.30 -8.69 -4.37
CA LEU A 192 17.98 -8.56 -3.75
C LEU A 192 17.95 -9.29 -2.41
N ALA A 193 17.37 -8.65 -1.40
CA ALA A 193 17.21 -9.24 -0.08
C ALA A 193 15.82 -8.95 0.51
N PRO A 194 15.20 -9.92 1.21
CA PRO A 194 13.98 -9.69 1.95
C PRO A 194 14.27 -9.02 3.30
N ARG A 195 13.41 -8.07 3.67
CA ARG A 195 13.23 -7.63 5.06
C ARG A 195 11.82 -8.00 5.50
N PHE A 196 11.65 -8.29 6.77
CA PHE A 196 10.39 -8.66 7.37
C PHE A 196 9.98 -7.56 8.35
N GLN A 197 8.82 -6.97 8.16
CA GLN A 197 8.24 -6.05 9.13
C GLN A 197 7.17 -6.79 9.95
N PRO A 198 7.37 -6.96 11.27
CA PRO A 198 6.40 -7.65 12.10
C PRO A 198 5.03 -6.97 12.14
N ILE A 199 4.00 -7.79 12.07
CA ILE A 199 2.59 -7.45 12.31
C ILE A 199 2.21 -8.03 13.67
N VAL A 200 1.70 -7.19 14.56
CA VAL A 200 1.39 -7.56 15.95
C VAL A 200 -0.10 -7.51 16.23
N GLU A 201 -0.57 -8.33 17.16
CA GLU A 201 -1.92 -8.21 17.71
C GLU A 201 -2.04 -6.89 18.49
N ALA A 202 -3.07 -6.09 18.19
CA ALA A 202 -3.20 -4.73 18.70
C ALA A 202 -3.16 -4.64 20.24
N GLY A 203 -3.85 -5.59 20.90
CA GLY A 203 -4.00 -5.61 22.36
C GLY A 203 -2.80 -6.16 23.13
N SER A 204 -2.12 -7.19 22.62
CA SER A 204 -1.01 -7.86 23.33
C SER A 204 0.38 -7.46 22.85
N GLY A 205 0.49 -6.89 21.64
CA GLY A 205 1.77 -6.63 20.98
C GLY A 205 2.48 -7.91 20.52
N ARG A 206 1.84 -9.08 20.60
CA ARG A 206 2.40 -10.35 20.15
C ARG A 206 2.50 -10.37 18.63
N ILE A 207 3.65 -10.78 18.10
CA ILE A 207 3.86 -10.97 16.66
C ILE A 207 2.96 -12.11 16.17
N VAL A 208 2.18 -11.82 15.13
CA VAL A 208 1.27 -12.78 14.48
C VAL A 208 1.58 -13.00 13.00
N GLY A 209 2.28 -12.06 12.38
CA GLY A 209 2.66 -12.11 10.98
C GLY A 209 3.86 -11.22 10.70
N ALA A 210 4.31 -11.23 9.46
CA ALA A 210 5.28 -10.26 8.97
C ALA A 210 5.09 -9.99 7.48
N GLU A 211 5.18 -8.72 7.12
CA GLU A 211 5.22 -8.29 5.73
C GLU A 211 6.65 -8.43 5.19
N LEU A 212 6.79 -9.13 4.07
CA LEU A 212 8.05 -9.23 3.34
C LEU A 212 8.20 -8.03 2.41
N LEU A 213 9.18 -7.21 2.73
CA LEU A 213 9.55 -6.00 2.03
C LEU A 213 10.86 -6.21 1.27
N LEU A 214 10.80 -6.07 -0.05
CA LEU A 214 11.97 -6.19 -0.93
C LEU A 214 12.97 -5.05 -0.70
N ARG A 215 14.26 -5.36 -0.71
CA ARG A 215 15.37 -4.39 -0.72
C ARG A 215 16.37 -4.76 -1.80
N TRP A 216 17.00 -3.74 -2.39
CA TRP A 216 18.02 -3.90 -3.41
C TRP A 216 19.33 -3.25 -2.96
N PHE A 217 20.40 -4.05 -2.93
CA PHE A 217 21.74 -3.70 -2.47
C PHE A 217 22.78 -3.92 -3.57
N PRO A 218 22.79 -3.11 -4.63
CA PRO A 218 23.87 -3.13 -5.60
C PRO A 218 25.18 -2.65 -4.97
N GLN A 219 26.31 -2.86 -5.65
CA GLN A 219 27.65 -2.51 -5.14
C GLN A 219 27.80 -1.03 -4.75
N GLN A 220 27.01 -0.14 -5.36
CA GLN A 220 27.04 1.30 -5.12
C GLN A 220 26.30 1.74 -3.84
N GLY A 221 25.55 0.84 -3.19
CA GLY A 221 24.77 1.12 -1.99
C GLY A 221 23.30 0.73 -2.13
N GLU A 222 22.55 0.80 -1.03
CA GLU A 222 21.11 0.46 -1.01
C GLU A 222 20.30 1.44 -1.88
N ILE A 223 19.42 0.88 -2.72
CA ILE A 223 18.49 1.65 -3.54
C ILE A 223 17.07 1.47 -2.98
N SER A 224 16.38 2.60 -2.82
CA SER A 224 15.06 2.62 -2.19
C SER A 224 14.01 1.87 -3.03
N PRO A 225 13.12 1.06 -2.41
CA PRO A 225 11.98 0.46 -3.11
C PRO A 225 11.09 1.45 -3.84
N VAL A 226 10.91 2.65 -3.27
CA VAL A 226 10.13 3.75 -3.90
C VAL A 226 10.72 4.16 -5.25
N GLU A 227 12.03 3.99 -5.42
CA GLU A 227 12.75 4.34 -6.64
C GLU A 227 12.74 3.19 -7.66
N PHE A 228 13.10 1.97 -7.23
CA PHE A 228 13.33 0.87 -8.17
C PHE A 228 12.06 0.06 -8.50
N ILE A 229 11.04 -0.01 -7.63
CA ILE A 229 9.81 -0.78 -7.91
C ILE A 229 9.09 -0.22 -9.15
N PRO A 230 8.85 1.09 -9.30
CA PRO A 230 8.23 1.63 -10.51
C PRO A 230 9.05 1.35 -11.78
N ILE A 231 10.37 1.23 -11.66
CA ILE A 231 11.27 0.88 -12.78
C ILE A 231 11.16 -0.61 -13.11
N ALA A 232 11.10 -1.48 -12.10
CA ALA A 232 10.85 -2.90 -12.27
C ALA A 232 9.49 -3.16 -12.94
N GLU A 233 8.47 -2.41 -12.55
CA GLU A 233 7.14 -2.46 -13.16
C GLU A 233 7.16 -1.98 -14.60
N ALA A 234 7.82 -0.86 -14.93
CA ALA A 234 7.88 -0.35 -16.29
C ALA A 234 8.71 -1.27 -17.23
N SER A 235 9.83 -1.81 -16.74
CA SER A 235 10.71 -2.71 -17.50
C SER A 235 10.18 -4.14 -17.63
N GLY A 236 9.25 -4.55 -16.76
CA GLY A 236 8.74 -5.92 -16.70
C GLY A 236 9.56 -6.86 -15.82
N SER A 237 10.71 -6.42 -15.29
CA SER A 237 11.52 -7.18 -14.33
C SER A 237 10.74 -7.55 -13.07
N VAL A 238 9.67 -6.81 -12.73
CA VAL A 238 8.79 -7.11 -11.59
C VAL A 238 8.18 -8.51 -11.62
N ILE A 239 8.01 -9.12 -12.80
CA ILE A 239 7.44 -10.47 -12.92
C ILE A 239 8.41 -11.51 -12.31
N ALA A 240 9.67 -11.49 -12.77
CA ALA A 240 10.71 -12.38 -12.27
C ALA A 240 11.05 -12.10 -10.79
N ILE A 241 11.14 -10.81 -10.43
CA ILE A 241 11.38 -10.38 -9.05
C ILE A 241 10.23 -10.82 -8.13
N GLY A 242 8.98 -10.67 -8.57
CA GLY A 242 7.81 -11.06 -7.81
C GLY A 242 7.72 -12.57 -7.56
N ALA A 243 8.08 -13.39 -8.55
CA ALA A 243 8.21 -14.83 -8.36
C ALA A 243 9.31 -15.19 -7.34
N TRP A 244 10.44 -14.48 -7.38
CA TRP A 244 11.50 -14.64 -6.37
C TRP A 244 11.03 -14.21 -4.97
N VAL A 245 10.35 -13.07 -4.84
CA VAL A 245 9.79 -12.57 -3.57
C VAL A 245 8.81 -13.59 -2.98
N PHE A 246 7.89 -14.11 -3.79
CA PHE A 246 6.93 -15.12 -3.35
C PHE A 246 7.63 -16.41 -2.89
N ARG A 247 8.68 -16.85 -3.60
CA ARG A 247 9.51 -17.98 -3.17
C ARG A 247 10.20 -17.71 -1.83
N GLN A 248 10.73 -16.51 -1.59
CA GLN A 248 11.33 -16.15 -0.30
C GLN A 248 10.29 -16.18 0.83
N ALA A 249 9.07 -15.70 0.58
CA ALA A 249 7.97 -15.78 1.55
C ALA A 249 7.61 -17.22 1.89
N CYS A 250 7.49 -18.09 0.88
CA CYS A 250 7.23 -19.52 1.08
C CYS A 250 8.36 -20.20 1.88
N LEU A 251 9.63 -19.86 1.61
CA LEU A 251 10.76 -20.40 2.35
C LEU A 251 10.78 -19.92 3.81
N ALA A 252 10.45 -18.65 4.07
CA ALA A 252 10.34 -18.09 5.40
C ALA A 252 9.18 -18.72 6.18
N GLU A 253 7.99 -18.81 5.59
CA GLU A 253 6.81 -19.46 6.16
C GLU A 253 7.15 -20.88 6.61
N ARG A 254 7.72 -21.69 5.71
CA ARG A 254 8.09 -23.08 6.01
C ARG A 254 9.12 -23.20 7.14
N ASP A 255 10.15 -22.34 7.13
CA ASP A 255 11.17 -22.36 8.19
C ASP A 255 10.55 -21.99 9.55
N TRP A 256 9.71 -20.96 9.58
CA TRP A 256 9.02 -20.51 10.78
C TRP A 256 8.01 -21.55 11.29
N HIS A 257 7.25 -22.17 10.40
CA HIS A 257 6.30 -23.22 10.75
C HIS A 257 7.01 -24.47 11.30
N ARG A 258 8.17 -24.85 10.75
CA ARG A 258 8.99 -25.92 11.34
C ARG A 258 9.49 -25.60 12.75
N ARG A 259 9.76 -24.32 13.06
CA ARG A 259 10.26 -23.88 14.37
C ARG A 259 9.16 -23.77 15.42
N TRP A 260 8.02 -23.19 15.06
CA TRP A 260 6.97 -22.79 16.02
C TRP A 260 5.61 -23.43 15.76
N GLY A 261 5.45 -24.28 14.73
CA GLY A 261 4.19 -24.91 14.39
C GLY A 261 3.07 -23.91 14.12
N GLU A 262 1.89 -24.17 14.68
CA GLU A 262 0.70 -23.31 14.54
C GLU A 262 0.89 -21.89 15.07
N THR A 263 1.81 -21.69 16.03
CA THR A 263 2.08 -20.37 16.60
C THR A 263 3.06 -19.54 15.79
N ALA A 264 3.58 -20.08 14.68
CA ALA A 264 4.44 -19.32 13.79
C ALA A 264 3.73 -18.06 13.26
N PRO A 265 4.45 -16.98 12.95
CA PRO A 265 3.89 -15.86 12.21
C PRO A 265 3.51 -16.28 10.78
N TYR A 266 2.44 -15.71 10.22
CA TYR A 266 2.18 -15.78 8.77
C TYR A 266 3.10 -14.81 8.01
N VAL A 267 3.25 -14.99 6.70
CA VAL A 267 4.03 -14.06 5.85
C VAL A 267 3.10 -13.37 4.87
N SER A 268 3.19 -12.05 4.75
CA SER A 268 2.51 -11.29 3.69
C SER A 268 3.48 -10.77 2.63
N VAL A 269 2.98 -10.65 1.39
CA VAL A 269 3.75 -10.18 0.23
C VAL A 269 2.92 -9.29 -0.68
N ASN A 270 3.52 -8.21 -1.14
CA ASN A 270 2.92 -7.33 -2.13
C ASN A 270 2.91 -7.97 -3.53
N VAL A 271 1.79 -7.81 -4.24
CA VAL A 271 1.63 -8.22 -5.64
C VAL A 271 1.44 -6.99 -6.52
N SER A 272 2.27 -6.79 -7.54
CA SER A 272 2.12 -5.64 -8.45
C SER A 272 0.95 -5.78 -9.44
N VAL A 273 0.46 -4.65 -9.96
CA VAL A 273 -0.56 -4.63 -11.03
C VAL A 273 -0.12 -5.50 -12.21
N ARG A 274 1.15 -5.33 -12.64
CA ARG A 274 1.71 -6.00 -13.82
C ARG A 274 1.84 -7.51 -13.64
N GLN A 275 2.03 -8.00 -12.41
CA GLN A 275 1.97 -9.43 -12.12
C GLN A 275 0.54 -9.95 -12.21
N LEU A 276 -0.45 -9.20 -11.71
CA LEU A 276 -1.84 -9.62 -11.75
C LEU A 276 -2.41 -9.67 -13.17
N ASP A 277 -1.86 -8.84 -14.07
CA ASP A 277 -2.15 -8.88 -15.51
C ASP A 277 -1.49 -10.07 -16.24
N ASP A 278 -0.54 -10.79 -15.61
CA ASP A 278 0.10 -11.97 -16.19
C ASP A 278 -0.78 -13.22 -16.00
N PRO A 279 -1.31 -13.84 -17.08
CA PRO A 279 -2.14 -15.03 -16.97
C PRO A 279 -1.43 -16.23 -16.33
N ALA A 280 -0.09 -16.25 -16.35
CA ALA A 280 0.74 -17.32 -15.81
C ALA A 280 0.98 -17.20 -14.30
N LEU A 281 0.64 -16.06 -13.66
CA LEU A 281 0.94 -15.79 -12.25
C LEU A 281 0.52 -16.93 -11.31
N ALA A 282 -0.72 -17.38 -11.46
CA ALA A 282 -1.28 -18.45 -10.63
C ALA A 282 -0.51 -19.77 -10.79
N GLU A 283 -0.07 -20.11 -12.01
CA GLU A 283 0.69 -21.34 -12.27
C GLU A 283 2.09 -21.27 -11.66
N VAL A 284 2.76 -20.11 -11.82
CA VAL A 284 4.06 -19.85 -11.20
C VAL A 284 3.98 -19.97 -9.68
N PHE A 285 2.94 -19.41 -9.05
CA PHE A 285 2.77 -19.49 -7.59
C PHE A 285 2.46 -20.92 -7.14
N ALA A 286 1.62 -21.66 -7.90
CA ALA A 286 1.33 -23.06 -7.60
C ALA A 286 2.60 -23.94 -7.67
N ASP A 287 3.48 -23.70 -8.62
CA ASP A 287 4.75 -24.43 -8.73
C ASP A 287 5.71 -24.07 -7.58
N ILE A 288 5.80 -22.79 -7.20
CA ILE A 288 6.61 -22.37 -6.05
C ILE A 288 6.09 -22.99 -4.74
N LEU A 289 4.78 -23.02 -4.52
CA LEU A 289 4.17 -23.68 -3.36
C LEU A 289 4.52 -25.17 -3.33
N ARG A 290 4.44 -25.85 -4.47
CA ARG A 290 4.78 -27.28 -4.59
C ARG A 290 6.27 -27.54 -4.32
N ASP A 291 7.15 -26.69 -4.84
CA ASP A 291 8.60 -26.79 -4.67
C ASP A 291 9.03 -26.57 -3.22
N THR A 292 8.42 -25.59 -2.57
CA THR A 292 8.81 -25.17 -1.22
C THR A 292 8.15 -26.02 -0.15
N GLY A 293 6.90 -26.45 -0.37
CA GLY A 293 6.05 -27.13 0.61
C GLY A 293 5.52 -26.17 1.68
N ALA A 294 5.39 -24.88 1.35
CA ALA A 294 4.80 -23.88 2.23
C ALA A 294 3.29 -24.08 2.36
N ASP A 295 2.73 -23.70 3.50
CA ASP A 295 1.29 -23.72 3.73
C ASP A 295 0.64 -22.45 3.12
N PRO A 296 -0.20 -22.58 2.08
CA PRO A 296 -0.83 -21.44 1.44
C PRO A 296 -1.73 -20.64 2.38
N ASP A 297 -2.36 -21.26 3.38
CA ASP A 297 -3.23 -20.58 4.36
C ASP A 297 -2.43 -19.60 5.24
N ARG A 298 -1.11 -19.73 5.27
CA ARG A 298 -0.16 -18.93 6.05
C ARG A 298 0.57 -17.90 5.20
N LEU A 299 0.21 -17.78 3.92
CA LEU A 299 0.68 -16.75 3.00
C LEU A 299 -0.46 -15.78 2.71
N LEU A 300 -0.19 -14.48 2.83
CA LEU A 300 -1.15 -13.41 2.61
C LEU A 300 -0.67 -12.53 1.44
N LEU A 301 -1.44 -12.48 0.36
CA LEU A 301 -1.13 -11.63 -0.79
C LEU A 301 -1.75 -10.25 -0.58
N GLU A 302 -0.94 -9.20 -0.66
CA GLU A 302 -1.38 -7.81 -0.53
C GLU A 302 -1.56 -7.21 -1.91
N ILE A 303 -2.77 -6.68 -2.16
CA ILE A 303 -3.15 -6.02 -3.42
C ILE A 303 -3.67 -4.63 -3.11
N THR A 304 -3.25 -3.62 -3.87
CA THR A 304 -3.77 -2.27 -3.69
C THR A 304 -5.08 -2.08 -4.42
N GLU A 305 -5.89 -1.14 -3.95
CA GLU A 305 -7.17 -0.81 -4.58
C GLU A 305 -7.02 -0.41 -6.07
N SER A 306 -5.98 0.38 -6.38
CA SER A 306 -5.72 0.87 -7.73
C SER A 306 -5.51 -0.25 -8.74
N MET A 307 -5.03 -1.42 -8.29
CA MET A 307 -4.83 -2.59 -9.14
C MET A 307 -6.14 -3.07 -9.75
N LEU A 308 -7.29 -2.84 -9.13
CA LEU A 308 -8.57 -3.42 -9.53
C LEU A 308 -9.42 -2.50 -10.41
N MET A 309 -8.96 -1.29 -10.70
CA MET A 309 -9.72 -0.28 -11.46
C MET A 309 -9.84 -0.59 -12.95
N VAL A 310 -8.88 -1.31 -13.53
CA VAL A 310 -8.83 -1.66 -14.96
C VAL A 310 -8.98 -3.17 -15.12
N ASP A 311 -9.95 -3.59 -15.94
CA ASP A 311 -10.25 -4.99 -16.27
C ASP A 311 -10.48 -5.89 -15.03
N ILE A 312 -11.37 -5.43 -14.15
CA ILE A 312 -11.66 -6.10 -12.87
C ILE A 312 -12.08 -7.57 -13.05
N ASP A 313 -12.85 -7.90 -14.08
CA ASP A 313 -13.33 -9.27 -14.29
C ASP A 313 -12.19 -10.22 -14.69
N ALA A 314 -11.16 -9.74 -15.40
CA ALA A 314 -9.97 -10.55 -15.66
C ALA A 314 -9.15 -10.77 -14.40
N LYS A 315 -8.95 -9.72 -13.61
CA LYS A 315 -8.19 -9.77 -12.35
C LYS A 315 -8.87 -10.66 -11.31
N LEU A 316 -10.20 -10.57 -11.18
CA LEU A 316 -10.99 -11.44 -10.30
C LEU A 316 -10.75 -12.92 -10.60
N ARG A 317 -10.68 -13.32 -11.87
CA ARG A 317 -10.39 -14.72 -12.22
C ARG A 317 -9.02 -15.18 -11.75
N VAL A 318 -8.01 -14.31 -11.78
CA VAL A 318 -6.68 -14.62 -11.27
C VAL A 318 -6.71 -14.72 -9.75
N LEU A 319 -7.40 -13.78 -9.09
CA LEU A 319 -7.54 -13.77 -7.63
C LEU A 319 -8.29 -15.01 -7.12
N ASP A 320 -9.39 -15.40 -7.75
CA ASP A 320 -10.15 -16.60 -7.42
C ASP A 320 -9.31 -17.88 -7.58
N ARG A 321 -8.44 -17.94 -8.59
CA ARG A 321 -7.51 -19.06 -8.76
C ARG A 321 -6.49 -19.13 -7.62
N LEU A 322 -5.93 -17.98 -7.23
CA LEU A 322 -4.97 -17.90 -6.12
C LEU A 322 -5.63 -18.26 -4.78
N ALA A 323 -6.82 -17.72 -4.51
CA ALA A 323 -7.62 -18.06 -3.33
C ALA A 323 -8.01 -19.55 -3.31
N GLY A 324 -8.34 -20.13 -4.47
CA GLY A 324 -8.60 -21.55 -4.62
C GLY A 324 -7.41 -22.47 -4.31
N MET A 325 -6.19 -21.91 -4.19
CA MET A 325 -4.99 -22.63 -3.72
C MET A 325 -4.84 -22.59 -2.19
N GLY A 326 -5.67 -21.83 -1.48
CA GLY A 326 -5.57 -21.56 -0.04
C GLY A 326 -4.86 -20.23 0.31
N LEU A 327 -4.36 -19.49 -0.69
CA LEU A 327 -3.71 -18.21 -0.43
C LEU A 327 -4.73 -17.19 0.07
N ARG A 328 -4.41 -16.53 1.18
CA ARG A 328 -5.24 -15.45 1.72
C ARG A 328 -4.94 -14.14 1.00
N MET A 329 -5.88 -13.20 1.05
CA MET A 329 -5.70 -11.89 0.43
C MET A 329 -5.98 -10.73 1.38
N ALA A 330 -5.17 -9.68 1.23
CA ALA A 330 -5.34 -8.41 1.90
C ALA A 330 -5.55 -7.30 0.88
N MET A 331 -6.52 -6.44 1.15
CA MET A 331 -6.62 -5.15 0.47
C MET A 331 -5.72 -4.14 1.17
N ASP A 332 -4.75 -3.60 0.44
CA ASP A 332 -3.77 -2.63 0.91
C ASP A 332 -4.11 -1.18 0.51
N ASP A 333 -3.55 -0.22 1.24
CA ASP A 333 -3.75 1.23 1.06
C ASP A 333 -5.24 1.67 1.01
N PHE A 334 -6.13 0.96 1.73
CA PHE A 334 -7.55 1.20 1.61
C PHE A 334 -7.95 2.60 2.10
N GLY A 335 -8.75 3.30 1.29
CA GLY A 335 -9.26 4.65 1.56
C GLY A 335 -8.52 5.77 0.82
N THR A 336 -7.39 5.47 0.18
CA THR A 336 -6.64 6.46 -0.62
C THR A 336 -7.17 6.62 -2.06
N GLY A 337 -8.02 5.70 -2.52
CA GLY A 337 -8.59 5.66 -3.86
C GLY A 337 -10.13 5.74 -3.94
N TYR A 338 -10.67 5.51 -5.14
CA TYR A 338 -12.11 5.45 -5.42
C TYR A 338 -12.66 4.00 -5.35
N SER A 339 -12.71 3.41 -4.16
CA SER A 339 -13.25 2.06 -3.98
C SER A 339 -14.77 2.06 -4.12
N SER A 340 -15.30 1.19 -4.98
CA SER A 340 -16.71 0.83 -4.90
C SER A 340 -16.89 -0.24 -3.82
N LEU A 341 -17.69 0.06 -2.78
CA LEU A 341 -18.06 -0.94 -1.75
C LEU A 341 -18.62 -2.24 -2.37
N ALA A 342 -19.31 -2.13 -3.50
CA ALA A 342 -19.84 -3.27 -4.23
C ALA A 342 -18.73 -4.14 -4.86
N GLN A 343 -17.59 -3.55 -5.22
CA GLN A 343 -16.43 -4.29 -5.71
C GLN A 343 -15.71 -4.97 -4.56
N LEU A 344 -15.50 -4.28 -3.44
CA LEU A 344 -14.88 -4.88 -2.25
C LEU A 344 -15.63 -6.14 -1.79
N ALA A 345 -16.96 -6.08 -1.77
CA ALA A 345 -17.80 -7.22 -1.39
C ALA A 345 -17.72 -8.44 -2.34
N ARG A 346 -17.16 -8.29 -3.55
CA ARG A 346 -16.96 -9.38 -4.51
C ARG A 346 -15.57 -10.00 -4.45
N LEU A 347 -14.61 -9.34 -3.81
CA LEU A 347 -13.23 -9.80 -3.79
C LEU A 347 -13.05 -10.91 -2.75
N PRO A 348 -12.22 -11.93 -3.03
CA PRO A 348 -11.86 -12.96 -2.07
C PRO A 348 -10.81 -12.44 -1.08
N VAL A 349 -11.12 -11.35 -0.37
CA VAL A 349 -10.24 -10.73 0.63
C VAL A 349 -10.59 -11.19 2.04
N ASP A 350 -9.57 -11.44 2.84
CA ASP A 350 -9.66 -11.84 4.25
C ASP A 350 -9.27 -10.71 5.20
N VAL A 351 -8.46 -9.77 4.70
CA VAL A 351 -7.82 -8.71 5.47
C VAL A 351 -8.01 -7.36 4.78
N LEU A 352 -8.25 -6.33 5.57
CA LEU A 352 -8.29 -4.94 5.14
C LEU A 352 -7.22 -4.15 5.90
N LYS A 353 -6.25 -3.59 5.17
CA LYS A 353 -5.17 -2.78 5.73
C LYS A 353 -5.55 -1.30 5.62
N ILE A 354 -5.49 -0.60 6.75
CA ILE A 354 -5.83 0.83 6.87
C ILE A 354 -4.55 1.63 6.65
N ASP A 355 -4.55 2.46 5.60
CA ASP A 355 -3.40 3.25 5.19
C ASP A 355 -2.90 4.19 6.29
N ARG A 356 -1.57 4.34 6.37
CA ARG A 356 -0.88 5.18 7.34
C ARG A 356 -1.37 6.63 7.37
N SER A 357 -1.80 7.19 6.25
CA SER A 357 -2.28 8.58 6.14
C SER A 357 -3.47 8.86 7.07
N PHE A 358 -4.30 7.85 7.34
CA PHE A 358 -5.42 7.96 8.29
C PHE A 358 -5.00 7.75 9.74
N ILE A 359 -3.86 7.09 9.96
CA ILE A 359 -3.33 6.76 11.29
C ILE A 359 -2.47 7.88 11.86
N GLN A 360 -1.71 8.60 11.03
CA GLN A 360 -0.78 9.65 11.47
C GLN A 360 -1.43 10.62 12.44
N ASP A 361 -2.61 11.16 12.09
CA ASP A 361 -3.28 12.20 12.87
C ASP A 361 -4.46 11.70 13.71
N ILE A 362 -4.66 10.38 13.86
CA ILE A 362 -5.84 9.81 14.56
C ILE A 362 -5.99 10.31 16.00
N ALA A 363 -4.87 10.63 16.67
CA ALA A 363 -4.89 11.12 18.05
C ALA A 363 -5.34 12.60 18.14
N GLU A 364 -5.28 13.37 17.06
CA GLU A 364 -5.45 14.83 17.07
C GLU A 364 -6.59 15.31 16.15
N SER A 365 -6.91 14.56 15.10
CA SER A 365 -7.89 14.90 14.07
C SER A 365 -9.19 14.12 14.21
N GLY A 366 -10.31 14.83 14.39
CA GLY A 366 -11.64 14.23 14.39
C GLY A 366 -12.05 13.64 13.03
N GLU A 367 -11.51 14.17 11.93
CA GLU A 367 -11.76 13.65 10.58
C GLU A 367 -11.06 12.30 10.38
N SER A 368 -9.78 12.19 10.75
CA SER A 368 -9.03 10.93 10.69
C SER A 368 -9.69 9.85 11.54
N ARG A 369 -10.19 10.20 12.73
CA ARG A 369 -10.98 9.29 13.58
C ARG A 369 -12.26 8.80 12.90
N ALA A 370 -13.02 9.70 12.28
CA ALA A 370 -14.25 9.33 11.60
C ALA A 370 -14.00 8.39 10.41
N VAL A 371 -12.93 8.61 9.65
CA VAL A 371 -12.53 7.72 8.56
C VAL A 371 -12.13 6.34 9.10
N VAL A 372 -11.28 6.27 10.12
CA VAL A 372 -10.87 5.01 10.74
C VAL A 372 -12.08 4.26 11.31
N GLU A 373 -12.98 4.94 12.01
CA GLU A 373 -14.21 4.34 12.54
C GLU A 373 -15.10 3.77 11.42
N ALA A 374 -15.24 4.49 10.30
CA ALA A 374 -15.99 4.02 9.14
C ALA A 374 -15.35 2.77 8.49
N VAL A 375 -14.02 2.77 8.29
CA VAL A 375 -13.28 1.64 7.72
C VAL A 375 -13.35 0.42 8.64
N VAL A 376 -13.20 0.62 9.95
CA VAL A 376 -13.35 -0.45 10.96
C VAL A 376 -14.76 -1.03 10.95
N GLY A 377 -15.78 -0.17 10.91
CA GLY A 377 -17.18 -0.59 10.81
C GLY A 377 -17.45 -1.41 9.55
N LEU A 378 -16.90 -0.99 8.41
CA LEU A 378 -16.99 -1.70 7.14
C LEU A 378 -16.31 -3.08 7.20
N GLY A 379 -15.07 -3.15 7.66
CA GLY A 379 -14.33 -4.41 7.76
C GLY A 379 -15.07 -5.42 8.62
N ARG A 380 -15.62 -4.98 9.77
CA ARG A 380 -16.46 -5.83 10.63
C ARG A 380 -17.73 -6.31 9.95
N ALA A 381 -18.44 -5.42 9.26
CA ALA A 381 -19.66 -5.77 8.56
C ALA A 381 -19.43 -6.83 7.45
N LEU A 382 -18.23 -6.83 6.87
CA LEU A 382 -17.80 -7.79 5.85
C LEU A 382 -17.10 -9.03 6.45
N GLY A 383 -16.87 -9.09 7.77
CA GLY A 383 -16.16 -10.19 8.42
C GLY A 383 -14.65 -10.23 8.14
N LEU A 384 -14.06 -9.10 7.74
CA LEU A 384 -12.64 -8.96 7.42
C LEU A 384 -11.83 -8.68 8.69
N LYS A 385 -10.59 -9.19 8.73
CA LYS A 385 -9.61 -8.77 9.74
C LYS A 385 -9.05 -7.40 9.40
N LEU A 386 -8.82 -6.58 10.41
CA LEU A 386 -8.31 -5.23 10.26
C LEU A 386 -6.85 -5.14 10.67
N VAL A 387 -6.02 -4.56 9.80
CA VAL A 387 -4.62 -4.22 10.09
C VAL A 387 -4.47 -2.71 9.97
N ALA A 388 -3.99 -2.03 11.02
CA ALA A 388 -3.68 -0.61 10.93
C ALA A 388 -2.19 -0.39 10.69
N GLU A 389 -1.86 0.39 9.65
CA GLU A 389 -0.48 0.60 9.24
C GLU A 389 0.11 1.93 9.71
N GLY A 390 1.43 1.97 9.81
CA GLY A 390 2.15 3.19 10.14
C GLY A 390 1.93 3.70 11.56
N VAL A 391 1.64 2.81 12.52
CA VAL A 391 1.54 3.18 13.94
C VAL A 391 2.92 3.52 14.50
N GLU A 392 3.08 4.75 14.98
CA GLU A 392 4.34 5.32 15.47
C GLU A 392 4.30 5.66 16.97
N THR A 393 3.12 5.72 17.59
CA THR A 393 2.95 6.10 19.00
C THR A 393 2.02 5.16 19.77
N ALA A 394 2.21 5.10 21.09
CA ALA A 394 1.32 4.39 22.00
C ALA A 394 -0.12 4.95 21.99
N ALA A 395 -0.28 6.26 21.75
CA ALA A 395 -1.60 6.89 21.68
C ALA A 395 -2.39 6.39 20.46
N GLN A 396 -1.75 6.32 19.28
CA GLN A 396 -2.34 5.72 18.08
C GLN A 396 -2.74 4.26 18.32
N GLN A 397 -1.86 3.46 18.94
CA GLN A 397 -2.18 2.07 19.29
C GLN A 397 -3.42 1.97 20.18
N LEU A 398 -3.51 2.80 21.23
CA LEU A 398 -4.63 2.79 22.17
C LEU A 398 -5.95 3.17 21.50
N GLU A 399 -5.96 4.19 20.64
CA GLU A 399 -7.13 4.58 19.86
C GLU A 399 -7.56 3.44 18.92
N LEU A 400 -6.62 2.83 18.19
CA LEU A 400 -6.91 1.72 17.28
C LEU A 400 -7.43 0.46 17.99
N CYS A 401 -6.90 0.15 19.18
CA CYS A 401 -7.46 -0.87 20.06
C CYS A 401 -8.89 -0.49 20.51
N GLY A 402 -9.12 0.80 20.78
CA GLY A 402 -10.41 1.35 21.16
C GLY A 402 -11.44 1.22 20.05
N TYR A 403 -11.08 1.48 18.79
CA TYR A 403 -11.93 1.21 17.64
C TYR A 403 -12.08 -0.29 17.38
N GLY A 404 -11.14 -1.09 17.87
CA GLY A 404 -11.07 -2.55 17.81
C GLY A 404 -10.59 -3.06 16.46
N CYS A 405 -9.47 -2.47 16.01
CA CYS A 405 -8.57 -3.09 15.04
C CYS A 405 -7.96 -4.37 15.64
N ASP A 406 -7.82 -5.41 14.82
CA ASP A 406 -7.26 -6.69 15.27
C ASP A 406 -5.74 -6.63 15.37
N LEU A 407 -5.12 -6.11 14.31
CA LEU A 407 -3.68 -6.13 14.09
C LEU A 407 -3.12 -4.73 13.83
N ILE A 408 -1.84 -4.55 14.15
CA ILE A 408 -1.11 -3.29 13.99
C ILE A 408 0.24 -3.57 13.35
N GLN A 409 0.65 -2.68 12.45
CA GLN A 409 1.99 -2.64 11.88
C GLN A 409 2.54 -1.21 11.95
N GLY A 410 3.77 -1.05 12.41
CA GLY A 410 4.40 0.27 12.46
C GLY A 410 5.65 0.35 13.33
N TYR A 411 6.36 1.47 13.20
CA TYR A 411 7.66 1.68 13.84
C TYR A 411 7.60 1.84 15.36
N TYR A 412 6.40 2.04 15.92
CA TYR A 412 6.20 1.97 17.36
C TYR A 412 6.64 0.62 17.93
N PHE A 413 6.39 -0.47 17.20
CA PHE A 413 6.77 -1.81 17.59
C PHE A 413 8.10 -2.22 16.94
N TYR A 414 8.10 -2.29 15.61
CA TYR A 414 9.21 -2.88 14.86
C TYR A 414 9.43 -2.19 13.53
N ARG A 415 10.70 -2.02 13.18
CA ARG A 415 11.13 -1.65 11.84
C ARG A 415 11.35 -2.92 10.99
N PRO A 416 11.31 -2.81 9.65
CA PRO A 416 11.71 -3.90 8.77
C PRO A 416 13.10 -4.44 9.15
N MET A 417 13.23 -5.75 9.29
CA MET A 417 14.44 -6.40 9.78
C MET A 417 14.77 -7.67 8.97
N PRO A 418 16.03 -8.15 8.96
CA PRO A 418 16.35 -9.44 8.33
C PRO A 418 15.74 -10.64 9.09
N ALA A 419 15.71 -11.79 8.42
CA ALA A 419 15.02 -13.00 8.92
C ALA A 419 15.56 -13.51 10.26
N ASP A 420 16.87 -13.41 10.49
CA ASP A 420 17.53 -13.76 11.75
C ASP A 420 17.02 -12.90 12.92
N GLN A 421 16.92 -11.59 12.73
CA GLN A 421 16.37 -10.68 13.75
C GLN A 421 14.88 -10.90 13.98
N MET A 422 14.13 -11.28 12.94
CA MET A 422 12.73 -11.65 13.07
C MET A 422 12.57 -12.88 13.96
N VAL A 423 13.40 -13.91 13.75
CA VAL A 423 13.44 -15.11 14.60
C VAL A 423 13.73 -14.73 16.05
N GLU A 424 14.76 -13.92 16.29
CA GLU A 424 15.09 -13.48 17.66
C GLU A 424 13.95 -12.70 18.31
N ALA A 425 13.23 -11.86 17.56
CA ALA A 425 12.11 -11.08 18.09
C ALA A 425 10.95 -11.99 18.53
N VAL A 426 10.61 -13.00 17.72
CA VAL A 426 9.57 -14.00 18.04
C VAL A 426 9.99 -14.85 19.23
N GLU A 427 11.25 -15.30 19.27
CA GLU A 427 11.78 -16.10 20.38
C GLU A 427 11.84 -15.31 21.68
N ARG A 428 12.20 -14.02 21.65
CA ARG A 428 12.17 -13.15 22.84
C ARG A 428 10.76 -13.01 23.39
N GLN A 429 9.75 -12.81 22.53
CA GLN A 429 8.35 -12.77 22.99
C GLN A 429 7.91 -14.12 23.55
N THR A 430 8.30 -15.23 22.91
CA THR A 430 7.98 -16.58 23.37
C THR A 430 8.68 -16.91 24.70
N ALA A 431 9.90 -16.43 24.94
CA ALA A 431 10.63 -16.62 26.20
C ALA A 431 10.08 -15.75 27.34
N LEU A 432 9.55 -14.56 27.03
CA LEU A 432 8.78 -13.74 27.98
C LEU A 432 7.41 -14.38 28.31
N VAL A 433 6.94 -15.27 27.43
CA VAL A 433 5.80 -16.17 27.67
C VAL A 433 6.36 -17.54 28.10
N GLU A 434 6.92 -17.63 29.32
CA GLU A 434 7.00 -18.94 29.98
C GLU A 434 5.62 -19.62 29.89
N PRO A 435 5.53 -20.97 29.94
CA PRO A 435 4.27 -21.67 30.15
C PRO A 435 3.74 -21.30 31.53
N SER A 436 3.16 -20.10 31.61
CA SER A 436 2.49 -19.55 32.76
C SER A 436 1.29 -20.45 32.98
N LYS A 437 1.39 -21.23 34.05
CA LYS A 437 0.27 -21.77 34.82
C LYS A 437 -0.97 -20.92 34.58
N ALA A 438 -1.97 -21.48 33.91
CA ALA A 438 -3.34 -20.99 33.81
C ALA A 438 -3.46 -19.46 33.87
N THR A 439 -3.45 -18.80 32.70
CA THR A 439 -3.88 -17.40 32.48
C THR A 439 -4.28 -16.68 33.76
N GLY A 440 -3.41 -15.84 34.32
CA GLY A 440 -3.69 -15.03 35.51
C GLY A 440 -4.86 -14.05 35.36
N LEU A 441 -5.58 -14.11 34.23
CA LEU A 441 -6.82 -13.39 34.00
C LEU A 441 -7.88 -13.87 34.99
N TYR A 442 -8.31 -12.95 35.82
CA TYR A 442 -9.29 -13.12 36.87
C TYR A 442 -10.37 -12.08 36.65
N PHE A 443 -11.62 -12.44 36.93
CA PHE A 443 -12.68 -11.45 37.00
C PHE A 443 -13.32 -11.43 38.38
N LEU A 444 -13.86 -10.28 38.74
CA LEU A 444 -14.59 -10.05 39.97
C LEU A 444 -15.79 -9.16 39.67
N LEU A 445 -16.99 -9.63 40.00
CA LEU A 445 -18.26 -8.92 39.91
C LEU A 445 -18.79 -8.66 41.31
N TYR A 446 -19.14 -7.42 41.61
CA TYR A 446 -19.72 -7.03 42.89
C TYR A 446 -20.81 -5.97 42.73
N VAL A 447 -21.65 -5.86 43.76
CA VAL A 447 -22.61 -4.78 43.94
C VAL A 447 -22.32 -4.01 45.22
N SER A 448 -22.68 -2.73 45.27
CA SER A 448 -22.52 -1.88 46.46
C SER A 448 -23.49 -0.71 46.43
N GLU A 449 -23.63 -0.01 47.55
CA GLU A 449 -24.48 1.16 47.70
C GLU A 449 -23.62 2.43 47.84
N ALA A 450 -24.11 3.56 47.32
CA ALA A 450 -23.48 4.85 47.52
C ALA A 450 -23.73 5.33 48.97
N VAL A 451 -22.69 5.77 49.65
CA VAL A 451 -22.78 6.27 51.04
C VAL A 451 -23.65 7.54 51.15
N ALA A 452 -23.70 8.33 50.08
CA ALA A 452 -24.55 9.51 49.96
C ALA A 452 -25.07 9.65 48.52
N PRO A 453 -26.22 10.31 48.31
CA PRO A 453 -26.71 10.62 46.97
C PRO A 453 -25.65 11.38 46.17
N LEU A 454 -25.31 10.85 45.00
CA LEU A 454 -24.33 11.45 44.11
C LEU A 454 -25.00 12.43 43.15
N SER A 455 -24.46 13.64 43.03
CA SER A 455 -24.85 14.53 41.94
C SER A 455 -24.34 13.99 40.60
N PRO A 456 -24.98 14.31 39.46
CA PRO A 456 -24.50 13.91 38.13
C PRO A 456 -23.03 14.28 37.90
N GLN A 457 -22.61 15.47 38.35
CA GLN A 457 -21.23 15.92 38.23
C GLN A 457 -20.24 15.10 39.08
N GLN A 458 -20.65 14.64 40.27
CA GLN A 458 -19.82 13.76 41.11
C GLN A 458 -19.73 12.35 40.52
N LEU A 459 -20.81 11.88 39.89
CA LEU A 459 -20.84 10.60 39.18
C LEU A 459 -19.89 10.64 37.97
N ASP A 460 -19.93 11.69 37.16
CA ASP A 460 -19.01 11.88 36.02
C ASP A 460 -17.54 11.92 36.45
N GLN A 461 -17.23 12.62 37.54
CA GLN A 461 -15.88 12.68 38.10
C GLN A 461 -15.41 11.31 38.62
N LEU A 462 -16.30 10.57 39.30
CA LEU A 462 -16.01 9.22 39.77
C LEU A 462 -15.72 8.28 38.59
N LEU A 463 -16.54 8.35 37.53
CA LEU A 463 -16.39 7.54 36.33
C LEU A 463 -15.08 7.87 35.60
N HIS A 464 -14.78 9.15 35.40
CA HIS A 464 -13.53 9.58 34.75
C HIS A 464 -12.30 9.11 35.53
N ARG A 465 -12.29 9.30 36.85
CA ARG A 465 -11.20 8.83 37.73
C ARG A 465 -11.05 7.32 37.69
N THR A 466 -12.16 6.58 37.66
CA THR A 466 -12.13 5.12 37.66
C THR A 466 -11.62 4.57 36.33
N ARG A 467 -11.98 5.20 35.20
CA ARG A 467 -11.40 4.89 33.88
C ARG A 467 -9.88 5.03 33.89
N VAL A 468 -9.37 6.19 34.32
CA VAL A 468 -7.92 6.47 34.36
C VAL A 468 -7.17 5.50 35.28
N ASN A 469 -7.73 5.23 36.47
CA ASN A 469 -7.08 4.35 37.44
C ASN A 469 -7.09 2.88 37.02
N ASN A 470 -8.18 2.41 36.41
CA ASN A 470 -8.29 1.03 35.94
C ASN A 470 -7.40 0.79 34.71
N ALA A 471 -7.34 1.75 33.78
CA ALA A 471 -6.42 1.70 32.65
C ALA A 471 -4.95 1.59 33.12
N LYS A 472 -4.53 2.41 34.09
CA LYS A 472 -3.19 2.33 34.70
C LYS A 472 -2.89 1.00 35.38
N ALA A 473 -3.92 0.34 35.93
CA ALA A 473 -3.79 -0.94 36.62
C ALA A 473 -3.96 -2.17 35.71
N GLY A 474 -4.15 -1.97 34.40
CA GLY A 474 -4.39 -3.07 33.46
C GLY A 474 -5.74 -3.76 33.65
N ILE A 475 -6.73 -3.04 34.17
CA ILE A 475 -8.07 -3.56 34.49
C ILE A 475 -9.08 -3.06 33.46
N THR A 476 -9.85 -4.00 32.89
CA THR A 476 -11.03 -3.72 32.05
C THR A 476 -12.30 -4.04 32.83
N GLY A 477 -13.45 -3.58 32.37
CA GLY A 477 -14.69 -3.78 33.11
C GLY A 477 -15.84 -2.85 32.74
N CYS A 478 -16.95 -3.00 33.45
CA CYS A 478 -18.12 -2.13 33.35
C CYS A 478 -18.56 -1.72 34.76
N LEU A 479 -19.01 -0.48 34.93
CA LEU A 479 -19.65 0.03 36.13
C LEU A 479 -20.99 0.63 35.74
N LEU A 480 -22.04 0.12 36.35
CA LEU A 480 -23.40 0.62 36.24
C LEU A 480 -23.74 1.34 37.55
N HIS A 481 -24.48 2.43 37.45
CA HIS A 481 -25.03 3.13 38.59
C HIS A 481 -26.51 3.46 38.36
N GLU A 482 -27.38 2.93 39.19
CA GLU A 482 -28.84 3.16 39.15
C GLU A 482 -29.36 3.27 40.58
N ASN A 483 -30.25 4.25 40.84
CA ASN A 483 -30.91 4.46 42.14
C ASN A 483 -29.98 4.49 43.38
N GLY A 484 -28.75 5.04 43.24
CA GLY A 484 -27.78 5.11 44.34
C GLY A 484 -27.03 3.80 44.60
N ARG A 485 -27.13 2.82 43.71
CA ARG A 485 -26.42 1.54 43.76
C ARG A 485 -25.42 1.43 42.63
N PHE A 486 -24.40 0.62 42.84
CA PHE A 486 -23.36 0.29 41.87
C PHE A 486 -23.35 -1.20 41.58
N MET A 487 -23.16 -1.55 40.31
CA MET A 487 -22.78 -2.90 39.88
C MET A 487 -21.51 -2.79 39.05
N GLN A 488 -20.45 -3.50 39.44
CA GLN A 488 -19.17 -3.39 38.77
C GLN A 488 -18.52 -4.74 38.52
N MET A 489 -18.07 -4.94 37.27
CA MET A 489 -17.24 -6.06 36.86
C MET A 489 -15.82 -5.57 36.59
N LEU A 490 -14.83 -6.27 37.14
CA LEU A 490 -13.40 -6.05 36.95
C LEU A 490 -12.78 -7.27 36.28
N GLU A 491 -11.92 -7.07 35.29
CA GLU A 491 -11.17 -8.11 34.60
C GLU A 491 -9.69 -7.70 34.48
N GLY A 492 -8.77 -8.60 34.78
CA GLY A 492 -7.34 -8.31 34.70
C GLY A 492 -6.50 -9.39 35.36
N GLU A 493 -5.23 -9.10 35.60
CA GLU A 493 -4.39 -9.98 36.40
C GLU A 493 -4.96 -10.12 37.82
N ARG A 494 -4.92 -11.33 38.39
CA ARG A 494 -5.57 -11.67 39.66
C ARG A 494 -5.21 -10.72 40.80
N ASN A 495 -3.93 -10.43 41.00
CA ASN A 495 -3.52 -9.53 42.07
C ASN A 495 -3.97 -8.10 41.78
N ALA A 496 -3.84 -7.62 40.54
CA ALA A 496 -4.32 -6.29 40.16
C ALA A 496 -5.83 -6.11 40.40
N VAL A 497 -6.64 -7.11 40.05
CA VAL A 497 -8.10 -7.12 40.29
C VAL A 497 -8.41 -7.11 41.78
N LEU A 498 -7.73 -7.94 42.58
CA LEU A 498 -7.95 -8.00 44.02
C LEU A 498 -7.50 -6.71 44.73
N GLU A 499 -6.35 -6.14 44.37
CA GLU A 499 -5.87 -4.87 44.92
C GLU A 499 -6.80 -3.71 44.59
N THR A 500 -7.31 -3.67 43.36
CA THR A 500 -8.28 -2.64 42.94
C THR A 500 -9.60 -2.81 43.66
N PHE A 501 -10.08 -4.03 43.80
CA PHE A 501 -11.28 -4.31 44.58
C PHE A 501 -11.12 -3.90 46.05
N GLU A 502 -9.98 -4.19 46.69
CA GLU A 502 -9.72 -3.78 48.08
C GLU A 502 -9.68 -2.25 48.23
N ARG A 503 -9.07 -1.53 47.28
CA ARG A 503 -9.13 -0.04 47.26
C ARG A 503 -10.58 0.44 47.19
N ILE A 504 -11.41 -0.15 46.34
CA ILE A 504 -12.82 0.24 46.20
C ILE A 504 -13.61 -0.10 47.47
N ARG A 505 -13.38 -1.28 48.05
CA ARG A 505 -14.01 -1.70 49.31
C ARG A 505 -13.66 -0.78 50.48
N SER A 506 -12.44 -0.24 50.49
CA SER A 506 -11.96 0.72 51.49
C SER A 506 -12.35 2.18 51.21
N ASN A 507 -12.93 2.46 50.05
CA ASN A 507 -13.30 3.81 49.63
C ASN A 507 -14.56 4.27 50.37
N HIS A 508 -14.53 5.49 50.92
CA HIS A 508 -15.66 6.10 51.65
C HIS A 508 -16.92 6.33 50.82
N MET A 509 -16.90 6.01 49.52
CA MET A 509 -18.02 6.16 48.59
C MET A 509 -18.92 4.92 48.52
N HIS A 510 -18.43 3.75 48.94
CA HIS A 510 -19.16 2.48 48.85
C HIS A 510 -19.51 1.97 50.25
N THR A 511 -20.76 1.55 50.44
CA THR A 511 -21.21 0.75 51.59
C THR A 511 -21.89 -0.54 51.10
N GLY A 512 -22.07 -1.52 51.97
CA GLY A 512 -22.77 -2.76 51.63
C GLY A 512 -22.13 -3.60 50.51
N VAL A 513 -20.80 -3.51 50.33
CA VAL A 513 -20.10 -4.18 49.22
C VAL A 513 -20.29 -5.71 49.29
N ARG A 514 -20.93 -6.27 48.27
CA ARG A 514 -21.19 -7.71 48.14
C ARG A 514 -20.57 -8.25 46.87
N VAL A 515 -19.60 -9.16 47.02
CA VAL A 515 -19.05 -9.91 45.89
C VAL A 515 -20.08 -10.92 45.42
N VAL A 516 -20.46 -10.82 44.15
CA VAL A 516 -21.45 -11.70 43.50
C VAL A 516 -20.75 -12.94 42.96
N MET A 517 -19.63 -12.75 42.25
CA MET A 517 -18.81 -13.83 41.73
C MET A 517 -17.38 -13.39 41.48
N LYS A 518 -16.46 -14.34 41.53
CA LYS A 518 -15.06 -14.16 41.16
C LYS A 518 -14.49 -15.49 40.67
N ALA A 519 -13.85 -15.50 39.51
CA ALA A 519 -13.24 -16.72 38.98
C ALA A 519 -12.12 -16.39 37.98
N PRO A 520 -11.26 -17.38 37.66
CA PRO A 520 -10.38 -17.28 36.50
C PRO A 520 -11.20 -17.12 35.22
N ALA A 521 -10.71 -16.30 34.29
CA ALA A 521 -11.28 -16.13 32.97
C ALA A 521 -10.30 -16.59 31.90
N ARG A 522 -10.83 -17.07 30.77
CA ARG A 522 -10.03 -17.46 29.59
C ARG A 522 -9.82 -16.31 28.61
N ARG A 523 -10.71 -15.31 28.62
CA ARG A 523 -10.67 -14.11 27.78
C ARG A 523 -11.35 -12.94 28.50
N ARG A 524 -10.98 -11.70 28.15
CA ARG A 524 -11.68 -10.48 28.60
C ARG A 524 -13.02 -10.37 27.87
N ILE A 525 -14.04 -9.84 28.54
CA ILE A 525 -15.34 -9.51 27.96
C ILE A 525 -15.38 -8.03 27.56
N PHE A 526 -14.70 -7.18 28.31
CA PHE A 526 -14.64 -5.74 28.05
C PHE A 526 -13.30 -5.40 27.37
N THR A 527 -13.37 -5.01 26.09
CA THR A 527 -12.20 -4.72 25.25
C THR A 527 -11.68 -3.29 25.40
N HIS A 528 -12.53 -2.35 25.83
CA HIS A 528 -12.10 -0.99 26.13
C HIS A 528 -11.47 -0.93 27.53
N TRP A 529 -10.26 -0.35 27.63
CA TRP A 529 -9.58 -0.02 28.89
C TRP A 529 -10.31 1.06 29.72
N SER A 530 -11.47 1.51 29.23
CA SER A 530 -12.37 2.46 29.86
C SER A 530 -13.70 1.77 30.19
N MET A 531 -14.08 1.90 31.46
CA MET A 531 -15.40 1.59 32.02
C MET A 531 -16.55 2.03 31.11
N LEU A 532 -17.30 1.07 30.58
CA LEU A 532 -18.53 1.32 29.83
C LEU A 532 -19.61 1.88 30.75
N LEU A 533 -20.22 2.99 30.32
CA LEU A 533 -21.42 3.57 30.92
C LEU A 533 -22.51 3.53 29.85
N PRO A 534 -23.52 2.66 29.95
CA PRO A 534 -24.69 2.74 29.10
C PRO A 534 -25.39 4.07 29.37
N ASP A 535 -25.65 4.84 28.32
CA ASP A 535 -26.46 6.05 28.43
C ASP A 535 -27.90 5.60 28.72
N ASP A 536 -28.33 5.70 29.98
CA ASP A 536 -29.61 5.17 30.51
C ASP A 536 -30.85 5.80 29.83
N THR A 537 -30.63 6.77 28.94
CA THR A 537 -31.67 7.48 28.19
C THR A 537 -31.75 7.14 26.70
N ALA A 538 -30.74 6.52 26.09
CA ALA A 538 -30.72 6.27 24.64
C ALA A 538 -31.35 4.91 24.27
N ALA A 539 -30.98 3.83 24.98
CA ALA A 539 -31.50 2.48 24.70
C ALA A 539 -33.01 2.32 25.03
N ARG A 540 -33.57 3.19 25.88
CA ARG A 540 -34.99 3.18 26.25
C ARG A 540 -35.90 3.92 25.26
N ARG A 541 -35.36 4.63 24.25
CA ARG A 541 -36.17 5.46 23.33
C ARG A 541 -36.74 4.70 22.11
N ASP A 542 -36.09 3.63 21.67
CA ASP A 542 -36.49 2.88 20.46
C ASP A 542 -37.03 1.45 20.75
N GLY A 543 -37.16 1.08 22.03
CA GLY A 543 -37.70 -0.21 22.47
C GLY A 543 -39.20 -0.16 22.82
N PRO A 544 -39.86 -1.31 23.02
CA PRO A 544 -41.24 -1.35 23.52
C PRO A 544 -41.37 -0.63 24.87
N ASP A 545 -42.45 0.12 25.06
CA ASP A 545 -42.75 0.74 26.35
C ASP A 545 -43.23 -0.33 27.36
N PHE A 546 -42.37 -0.64 28.32
CA PHE A 546 -42.65 -1.60 29.38
C PHE A 546 -43.21 -0.95 30.66
N GLN A 547 -43.46 0.36 30.71
CA GLN A 547 -43.94 1.05 31.93
C GLN A 547 -45.26 0.47 32.44
N GLY A 548 -46.14 -0.03 31.56
CA GLY A 548 -47.39 -0.70 31.94
C GLY A 548 -47.24 -2.15 32.44
N TRP A 549 -46.06 -2.75 32.28
CA TRP A 549 -45.78 -4.17 32.57
C TRP A 549 -44.70 -4.37 33.65
N GLN A 550 -43.93 -3.33 33.96
CA GLN A 550 -42.99 -3.33 35.10
C GLN A 550 -43.76 -3.15 36.42
N ALA A 551 -44.18 -4.26 37.02
CA ALA A 551 -44.80 -4.25 38.34
C ALA A 551 -43.80 -3.86 39.46
N GLN A 552 -42.50 -4.10 39.26
CA GLN A 552 -41.42 -3.71 40.17
C GLN A 552 -40.14 -3.37 39.39
N PRO A 553 -39.41 -2.30 39.76
CA PRO A 553 -38.07 -2.06 39.24
C PRO A 553 -37.12 -3.17 39.72
N MET A 554 -36.36 -3.78 38.80
CA MET A 554 -35.33 -4.76 39.16
C MET A 554 -34.09 -4.02 39.66
N GLU A 555 -33.92 -3.99 40.97
CA GLU A 555 -32.76 -3.42 41.62
C GLU A 555 -31.52 -4.34 41.51
N PHE A 556 -30.31 -3.77 41.52
CA PHE A 556 -29.07 -4.55 41.41
C PHE A 556 -28.91 -5.62 42.51
N ASP A 557 -29.50 -5.42 43.69
CA ASP A 557 -29.48 -6.42 44.76
C ASP A 557 -30.25 -7.69 44.41
N VAL A 558 -31.38 -7.54 43.71
CA VAL A 558 -32.22 -8.64 43.24
C VAL A 558 -31.49 -9.40 42.13
N LEU A 559 -30.89 -8.68 41.18
CA LEU A 559 -30.08 -9.31 40.13
C LEU A 559 -28.90 -10.09 40.71
N ALA A 560 -28.28 -9.56 41.75
CA ALA A 560 -27.13 -10.18 42.38
C ALA A 560 -27.50 -11.39 43.26
N GLU A 561 -28.78 -11.76 43.43
CA GLU A 561 -29.17 -13.04 44.05
C GLU A 561 -28.80 -14.26 43.17
N ASP A 562 -28.79 -14.11 41.84
CA ASP A 562 -28.26 -15.13 40.91
C ASP A 562 -27.08 -14.57 40.12
N ALA A 563 -25.89 -15.09 40.40
CA ALA A 563 -24.65 -14.67 39.75
C ALA A 563 -24.70 -14.76 38.21
N ARG A 564 -25.43 -15.72 37.64
CA ARG A 564 -25.56 -15.87 36.18
C ARG A 564 -26.44 -14.78 35.59
N VAL A 565 -27.52 -14.42 36.28
CA VAL A 565 -28.43 -13.33 35.87
C VAL A 565 -27.70 -11.99 35.95
N CYS A 566 -26.98 -11.75 37.06
CA CYS A 566 -26.15 -10.56 37.25
C CYS A 566 -25.06 -10.44 36.18
N TYR A 567 -24.37 -11.55 35.88
CA TYR A 567 -23.37 -11.60 34.83
C TYR A 567 -23.97 -11.33 33.45
N ALA A 568 -25.06 -12.01 33.08
CA ALA A 568 -25.72 -11.80 31.80
C ALA A 568 -26.17 -10.34 31.61
N PHE A 569 -26.74 -9.74 32.66
CA PHE A 569 -27.16 -8.35 32.65
C PHE A 569 -26.01 -7.38 32.39
N ILE A 570 -24.92 -7.46 33.17
CA ILE A 570 -23.79 -6.53 33.00
C ILE A 570 -23.05 -6.74 31.67
N THR A 571 -23.03 -7.97 31.14
CA THR A 571 -22.44 -8.24 29.82
C THR A 571 -23.33 -7.81 28.66
N ALA A 572 -24.65 -7.74 28.85
CA ALA A 572 -25.59 -7.24 27.84
C ALA A 572 -25.53 -5.71 27.68
N CYS A 573 -24.98 -5.00 28.67
CA CYS A 573 -24.70 -3.57 28.60
C CYS A 573 -23.46 -3.22 27.74
N VAL A 574 -22.81 -4.21 27.12
CA VAL A 574 -21.74 -3.99 26.15
C VAL A 574 -22.38 -3.59 24.81
N PRO A 575 -21.98 -2.45 24.20
CA PRO A 575 -22.38 -2.15 22.82
C PRO A 575 -21.87 -3.26 21.90
N ASP A 576 -22.80 -4.08 21.41
CA ASP A 576 -22.64 -5.18 20.45
C ASP A 576 -21.41 -6.11 20.62
N VAL A 577 -21.57 -7.12 21.48
CA VAL A 577 -20.95 -8.44 21.26
C VAL A 577 -22.08 -9.45 21.11
N LYS A 578 -22.59 -9.64 19.88
CA LYS A 578 -23.42 -10.81 19.60
C LYS A 578 -22.55 -12.06 19.67
N HIS A 579 -22.99 -13.01 20.49
CA HIS A 579 -22.36 -14.30 20.76
C HIS A 579 -22.12 -15.15 19.52
#